data_AF-A0A354HRA9-F1
#
_entry.id   AF-A0A354HRA9-F1
#
_cell.length_a   1.000
_cell.length_b   1.000
_cell.length_c   1.000
_cell.angle_alpha   90.00
_cell.angle_beta   90.00
_cell.angle_gamma   90.00
#
_symmetry.space_group_name_H-M   'P 1'
#
loop_
_entity.id
_entity.type
_entity.pdbx_description
1 polymer ?
#
loop_
_entity_poly.entity_id
_entity_poly.type
_entity_poly.pdbx_seq_one_letter_code
_entity_poly.pdbx_strand_id
1 'polypeptide(L)'
;MGVLNPARVLVLGFLTIIIIGALLLMLPQAVVGERLSALEAFFTSTSAVCVTGLVVVDTGTTFSVFGQLVIMFLIQIGGLGFMTMATLIFMLLGRKISFRNRLLISESLNQFTVQGVV
;
A
#
# COMPACT_ATOMS: atom_id res chain seq x y z
N MET A 1 -5.94 21.76 13.26
CA MET A 1 -6.02 21.04 11.97
C MET A 1 -6.92 19.84 12.18
N GLY A 2 -8.14 19.88 11.63
CA GLY A 2 -9.23 18.97 11.96
C GLY A 2 -8.82 17.50 11.81
N VAL A 3 -9.20 16.68 12.80
CA VAL A 3 -9.04 15.23 12.75
C VAL A 3 -9.74 14.70 11.50
N LEU A 4 -8.97 14.32 10.49
CA LEU A 4 -9.50 13.71 9.27
C LEU A 4 -10.22 12.41 9.65
N ASN A 5 -11.42 12.19 9.11
CA ASN A 5 -12.16 10.93 9.28
C ASN A 5 -11.22 9.76 8.93
N PRO A 6 -11.07 8.74 9.81
CA PRO A 6 -10.22 7.58 9.56
C PRO A 6 -10.40 6.96 8.17
N ALA A 7 -11.65 6.84 7.70
CA ALA A 7 -11.94 6.32 6.36
C ALA A 7 -11.34 7.19 5.24
N ARG A 8 -11.36 8.52 5.39
CA ARG A 8 -10.77 9.44 4.42
C ARG A 8 -9.24 9.34 4.40
N VAL A 9 -8.62 9.12 5.55
CA VAL A 9 -7.16 8.89 5.65
C VAL A 9 -6.77 7.61 4.92
N LEU A 10 -7.56 6.53 5.07
CA LEU A 10 -7.33 5.27 4.37
C LEU A 10 -7.42 5.46 2.85
N VAL A 11 -8.52 6.02 2.36
CA VAL A 11 -8.74 6.22 0.92
C VAL A 11 -7.62 7.06 0.30
N LEU A 12 -7.25 8.16 0.94
CA LEU A 12 -6.16 9.02 0.45
C LEU A 12 -4.79 8.33 0.52
N GLY A 13 -4.53 7.54 1.57
CA GLY A 13 -3.30 6.77 1.71
C GLY A 13 -3.13 5.73 0.60
N PHE A 14 -4.16 4.90 0.38
CA PHE A 14 -4.18 3.92 -0.70
C PHE A 14 -4.02 4.58 -2.08
N LEU A 15 -4.79 5.64 -2.35
CA LEU A 15 -4.71 6.36 -3.62
C LEU A 15 -3.31 6.94 -3.86
N THR A 16 -2.65 7.45 -2.81
CA THR A 16 -1.27 7.96 -2.91
C THR A 16 -0.29 6.84 -3.28
N ILE A 17 -0.39 5.67 -2.63
CA ILE A 17 0.48 4.53 -2.93
C ILE A 17 0.25 4.01 -4.35
N ILE A 18 -1.01 3.93 -4.78
CA ILE A 18 -1.37 3.50 -6.13
C ILE A 18 -0.78 4.46 -7.18
N ILE A 19 -0.89 5.78 -6.97
CA ILE A 19 -0.32 6.77 -7.90
C ILE A 19 1.21 6.65 -7.95
N ILE A 20 1.87 6.51 -6.79
CA ILE A 20 3.33 6.34 -6.74
C ILE A 20 3.74 5.04 -7.45
N GLY A 21 3.04 3.94 -7.19
CA GLY A 21 3.29 2.65 -7.83
C GLY A 21 3.11 2.70 -9.34
N ALA A 22 2.03 3.34 -9.82
CA ALA A 22 1.78 3.54 -11.23
C ALA A 22 2.89 4.36 -11.90
N LEU A 23 3.32 5.48 -11.27
CA LEU A 23 4.42 6.29 -11.78
C LEU A 23 5.73 5.49 -11.84
N LEU A 24 6.03 4.70 -10.81
CA LEU A 24 7.20 3.81 -10.78
C LEU A 24 7.18 2.77 -11.90
N LEU A 25 6.01 2.20 -12.20
CA LEU A 25 5.84 1.22 -13.28
C LEU A 25 5.86 1.84 -14.68
N MET A 26 5.58 3.14 -14.82
CA MET A 26 5.71 3.87 -16.08
C MET A 26 7.17 4.24 -16.42
N LEU A 27 8.12 4.06 -15.49
CA LEU A 27 9.52 4.32 -15.79
C LEU A 27 10.03 3.35 -16.88
N PRO A 28 10.90 3.81 -17.79
CA PRO A 28 11.47 2.96 -18.83
C PRO A 28 12.29 1.79 -18.28
N GLN A 29 12.77 1.89 -17.03
CA GLN A 29 13.49 0.80 -16.35
C GLN A 29 12.57 -0.33 -15.89
N ALA A 30 11.27 -0.09 -15.75
CA ALA A 30 10.31 -1.06 -15.21
C ALA A 30 9.82 -2.07 -16.25
N VAL A 31 10.02 -1.81 -17.55
CA VAL A 31 9.39 -2.56 -18.63
C VAL A 31 10.45 -3.05 -19.62
N VAL A 32 10.33 -4.30 -20.05
CA VAL A 32 11.19 -4.91 -21.07
C VAL A 32 10.43 -4.88 -22.39
N GLY A 33 10.71 -3.88 -23.23
CA GLY A 33 10.10 -3.75 -24.56
C GLY A 33 9.28 -2.47 -24.74
N GLU A 34 8.05 -2.62 -25.24
CA GLU A 34 7.18 -1.47 -25.50
C GLU A 34 6.74 -0.76 -24.22
N ARG A 35 6.51 0.54 -24.32
CA ARG A 35 6.11 1.36 -23.18
C ARG A 35 4.72 0.95 -22.71
N LEU A 36 4.60 0.76 -21.40
CA LEU A 36 3.32 0.50 -20.74
C LEU A 36 2.41 1.72 -20.85
N SER A 37 1.13 1.50 -21.20
CA SER A 37 0.13 2.57 -21.16
C SER A 37 -0.09 3.07 -19.74
N ALA A 38 -0.41 4.35 -19.57
CA ALA A 38 -0.71 4.93 -18.25
C ALA A 38 -1.86 4.19 -17.54
N LEU A 39 -2.85 3.72 -18.31
CA LEU A 39 -3.98 2.96 -17.78
C LEU A 39 -3.58 1.56 -17.31
N GLU A 40 -2.69 0.88 -18.03
CA GLU A 40 -2.15 -0.43 -17.65
C GLU A 40 -1.27 -0.33 -16.40
N ALA A 41 -0.45 0.73 -16.30
CA ALA A 41 0.35 0.99 -15.12
C ALA A 41 -0.53 1.24 -13.89
N PHE A 42 -1.57 2.07 -14.04
CA PHE A 42 -2.51 2.37 -12.96
C PHE A 42 -3.31 1.14 -12.53
N PHE A 43 -3.79 0.35 -13.49
CA PHE A 43 -4.51 -0.89 -13.20
C PHE A 43 -3.60 -1.89 -12.48
N THR A 44 -2.39 -2.12 -13.00
CA THR A 44 -1.43 -3.06 -12.41
C THR A 44 -1.06 -2.64 -11.00
N SER A 45 -0.80 -1.33 -10.77
CA SER A 45 -0.52 -0.82 -9.43
C SER A 45 -1.71 -0.98 -8.48
N THR A 46 -2.93 -0.74 -8.94
CA THR A 46 -4.15 -0.90 -8.12
C THR A 46 -4.37 -2.36 -7.76
N SER A 47 -4.22 -3.26 -8.73
CA SER A 47 -4.36 -4.70 -8.54
C SER A 47 -3.32 -5.25 -7.54
N ALA A 48 -2.07 -4.81 -7.66
CA ALA A 48 -1.00 -5.18 -6.76
C ALA A 48 -1.26 -4.69 -5.32
N VAL A 49 -1.60 -3.40 -5.15
CA VAL A 49 -1.87 -2.82 -3.81
C VAL A 49 -3.12 -3.42 -3.16
N CYS A 50 -4.14 -3.76 -3.93
CA CYS A 50 -5.34 -4.40 -3.42
C CYS A 50 -5.21 -5.92 -3.30
N VAL A 51 -4.08 -6.49 -3.73
CA VAL A 51 -3.79 -7.94 -3.73
C VAL A 51 -4.90 -8.75 -4.44
N THR A 52 -5.46 -8.21 -5.51
CA THR A 52 -6.54 -8.88 -6.27
C THR A 52 -6.01 -9.92 -7.27
N GLY A 53 -4.80 -9.72 -7.79
CA GLY A 53 -4.15 -10.65 -8.72
C GLY A 53 -4.64 -10.55 -10.17
N LEU A 54 -5.34 -9.48 -10.54
CA LEU A 54 -5.74 -9.22 -11.93
C LEU A 54 -4.59 -8.57 -12.70
N VAL A 55 -4.35 -9.02 -13.92
CA VAL A 55 -3.28 -8.51 -14.80
C VAL A 55 -3.85 -8.16 -16.17
N VAL A 56 -3.44 -7.01 -16.73
CA VAL A 56 -3.82 -6.57 -18.08
C VAL A 56 -2.76 -6.92 -19.12
N VAL A 57 -1.51 -7.03 -18.65
CA VAL A 57 -0.33 -7.44 -19.42
C VAL A 57 0.39 -8.54 -18.64
N ASP A 58 1.12 -9.41 -19.33
CA ASP A 58 1.81 -10.52 -18.68
C ASP A 58 2.97 -10.01 -17.80
N THR A 59 2.88 -10.29 -16.50
CA THR A 59 3.81 -9.73 -15.50
C THR A 59 5.23 -10.27 -15.65
N GLY A 60 5.38 -11.53 -16.09
CA GLY A 60 6.66 -12.22 -16.18
C GLY A 60 7.51 -11.77 -17.37
N THR A 61 6.86 -11.41 -18.47
CA THR A 61 7.51 -11.03 -19.72
C THR A 61 7.56 -9.52 -19.94
N THR A 62 6.55 -8.77 -19.47
CA THR A 62 6.46 -7.33 -19.71
C THR A 62 7.32 -6.53 -18.74
N PHE A 63 7.35 -6.90 -17.45
CA PHE A 63 8.10 -6.15 -16.45
C PHE A 63 9.53 -6.66 -16.32
N SER A 64 10.47 -5.72 -16.21
CA SER A 64 11.84 -6.02 -15.86
C SER A 64 11.92 -6.48 -14.40
N VAL A 65 13.10 -6.95 -13.99
CA VAL A 65 13.37 -7.26 -12.57
C VAL A 65 13.04 -6.06 -11.66
N PHE A 66 13.31 -4.83 -12.12
CA PHE A 66 12.94 -3.62 -11.38
C PHE A 66 11.41 -3.48 -11.27
N GLY A 67 10.67 -3.64 -12.37
CA GLY A 67 9.21 -3.58 -12.34
C GLY A 67 8.58 -4.66 -11.46
N GLN A 68 9.11 -5.89 -11.53
CA GLN A 68 8.67 -7.00 -10.69
C GLN A 68 8.93 -6.74 -9.20
N LEU A 69 10.07 -6.14 -8.84
CA LEU A 69 10.34 -5.71 -7.47
C LEU A 69 9.34 -4.65 -7.00
N VAL A 70 9.02 -3.66 -7.83
CA VAL A 70 8.00 -2.65 -7.51
C VAL A 70 6.65 -3.34 -7.25
N ILE A 71 6.21 -4.25 -8.12
CA ILE A 71 4.96 -5.01 -7.94
C ILE A 71 4.97 -5.82 -6.64
N MET A 72 6.06 -6.52 -6.32
CA MET A 72 6.18 -7.26 -5.06
C MET A 72 6.07 -6.35 -3.84
N PHE A 73 6.70 -5.17 -3.85
CA PHE A 73 6.56 -4.20 -2.77
C PHE A 73 5.13 -3.68 -2.63
N LEU A 74 4.45 -3.39 -3.74
CA LEU A 74 3.05 -2.96 -3.72
C LEU A 74 2.14 -4.05 -3.13
N ILE A 75 2.35 -5.31 -3.49
CA ILE A 75 1.64 -6.46 -2.91
C ILE A 75 1.88 -6.56 -1.41
N GLN A 76 3.13 -6.40 -0.95
CA GLN A 76 3.46 -6.49 0.47
C GLN A 76 2.81 -5.36 1.28
N ILE A 77 2.84 -4.13 0.75
CA ILE A 77 2.19 -2.96 1.37
C ILE A 77 0.67 -3.17 1.44
N GLY A 78 0.08 -3.72 0.37
CA GLY A 78 -1.32 -4.08 0.29
C GLY A 78 -1.75 -5.15 1.28
N GLY A 79 -1.04 -6.29 1.27
CA GLY A 79 -1.38 -7.49 2.02
C GLY A 79 -1.15 -7.36 3.53
N LEU A 80 -0.15 -6.59 3.96
CA LEU A 80 0.00 -6.23 5.37
C LEU A 80 -1.08 -5.24 5.84
N GLY A 81 -1.71 -4.52 4.92
CA GLY A 81 -2.63 -3.43 5.19
C GLY A 81 -1.91 -2.11 5.46
N PHE A 82 -2.40 -1.04 4.81
CA PHE A 82 -1.85 0.32 4.96
C PHE A 82 -1.69 0.76 6.42
N MET A 83 -2.67 0.46 7.27
CA MET A 83 -2.65 0.83 8.70
C MET A 83 -1.52 0.14 9.46
N THR A 84 -1.30 -1.14 9.19
CA THR A 84 -0.27 -1.95 9.85
C THR A 84 1.11 -1.43 9.45
N MET A 85 1.31 -1.13 8.16
CA MET A 85 2.56 -0.56 7.66
C MET A 85 2.82 0.85 8.18
N ALA A 86 1.79 1.70 8.22
CA ALA A 86 1.87 3.03 8.83
C ALA A 86 2.27 2.94 10.31
N THR A 87 1.66 2.00 11.05
CA THR A 87 1.95 1.78 12.48
C THR A 87 3.40 1.33 12.69
N LEU A 88 3.91 0.41 11.86
CA LEU A 88 5.30 -0.04 11.91
C LEU A 88 6.29 1.10 11.61
N ILE A 89 6.01 1.93 10.62
CA ILE A 89 6.84 3.11 10.29
C ILE A 89 6.87 4.08 11.48
N PHE A 90 5.71 4.40 12.08
CA PHE A 90 5.64 5.25 13.28
C PHE A 90 6.42 4.68 14.47
N MET A 91 6.40 3.35 14.63
CA MET A 91 7.12 2.64 15.69
C MET A 91 8.64 2.66 15.46
N LEU A 92 9.10 2.43 14.22
CA LEU A 92 10.52 2.50 13.83
C LEU A 92 11.09 3.92 13.93
N LEU A 93 10.28 4.95 13.68
CA LEU A 93 10.65 6.37 13.84
C LEU A 93 10.72 6.81 15.32
N GLY A 94 10.54 5.91 16.29
CA GLY A 94 10.64 6.22 17.72
C GLY A 94 9.55 7.16 18.24
N ARG A 95 8.49 7.41 17.46
CA ARG A 95 7.36 8.21 17.92
C ARG A 95 6.48 7.35 18.80
N LYS A 96 6.47 7.67 20.10
CA LYS A 96 5.66 6.99 21.12
C LYS A 96 4.23 6.83 20.61
N ILE A 97 3.75 5.59 20.60
CA ILE A 97 2.37 5.24 20.28
C ILE A 97 1.48 5.95 21.30
N SER A 98 0.85 7.05 20.89
CA SER A 98 -0.15 7.75 21.70
C SER A 98 -1.37 6.83 21.89
N PHE A 99 -2.04 6.92 23.04
CA PHE A 99 -3.24 6.14 23.40
C PHE A 99 -4.29 6.05 22.27
N ARG A 100 -4.37 7.09 21.43
CA ARG A 100 -5.23 7.15 20.24
C ARG A 100 -4.92 6.10 19.17
N ASN A 101 -3.65 5.80 18.92
CA ASN A 101 -3.26 4.79 17.94
C ASN A 101 -3.61 3.38 18.43
N ARG A 102 -3.58 3.14 19.75
CA ARG A 102 -4.04 1.88 20.34
C ARG A 102 -5.55 1.65 20.12
N LEU A 103 -6.36 2.69 20.28
CA LEU A 103 -7.81 2.64 20.03
C LEU A 103 -8.14 2.31 18.57
N LEU A 104 -7.45 2.94 17.61
CA LEU A 104 -7.66 2.68 16.18
C LEU A 104 -7.24 1.25 15.78
N ILE A 105 -6.19 0.70 16.42
CA ILE A 105 -5.77 -0.68 16.23
C ILE A 105 -6.84 -1.64 16.77
N SER A 106 -7.37 -1.41 17.98
CA SER A 106 -8.46 -2.22 18.56
C SER A 106 -9.74 -2.24 17.71
N GLU A 107 -10.10 -1.09 17.12
CA GLU A 107 -11.25 -0.97 16.23
C GLU A 107 -11.01 -1.70 14.90
N SER A 108 -9.82 -1.56 14.31
CA SER A 108 -9.45 -2.25 13.06
C SER A 108 -9.31 -3.78 13.21
N LEU A 109 -9.02 -4.26 14.42
CA LEU A 109 -8.91 -5.68 14.74
C LEU A 109 -10.24 -6.29 15.24
N ASN A 110 -11.33 -5.50 15.29
CA ASN A 110 -12.62 -5.91 15.84
C ASN A 110 -12.52 -6.56 17.24
N GLN A 111 -11.58 -6.09 18.06
CA GLN A 111 -11.27 -6.64 19.38
C GLN A 111 -11.83 -5.72 20.47
N PHE A 112 -13.02 -6.08 21.00
CA PHE A 112 -13.63 -5.48 22.19
C PHE A 112 -12.99 -6.01 23.49
N THR A 113 -11.68 -5.85 23.65
CA THR A 113 -11.05 -6.15 24.95
C THR A 113 -9.83 -5.28 25.21
N VAL A 114 -10.01 -4.35 26.15
CA VAL A 114 -8.98 -3.51 26.76
C VAL A 114 -8.44 -4.23 28.01
N GLN A 115 -8.13 -5.52 27.91
CA GLN A 115 -7.74 -6.32 29.06
C GLN A 115 -6.44 -7.04 28.76
N GLY A 116 -5.33 -6.43 29.19
CA GLY A 116 -4.01 -7.05 29.11
C GLY A 116 -2.83 -6.09 28.92
N VAL A 117 -2.94 -4.82 29.32
CA VAL A 117 -1.77 -3.96 29.50
C VAL A 117 -1.53 -3.81 31.00
N VAL A 118 -0.79 -4.75 31.56
CA VAL A 118 0.14 -4.51 32.68
C VAL A 118 1.54 -4.87 32.20
#